data_AF-A0A7S0ANE7-F1
#
_entry.id   AF-A0A7S0ANE7-F1
#
_cell.length_a   1.000
_cell.length_b   1.000
_cell.length_c   1.000
_cell.angle_alpha   90.00
_cell.angle_beta   90.00
_cell.angle_gamma   90.00
#
_symmetry.space_group_name_H-M   'P 1'
#
loop_
_entity.id
_entity.type
_entity.pdbx_description
1 polymer ?
#
loop_
_entity_poly.entity_id
_entity_poly.type
_entity_poly.pdbx_seq_one_letter_code
_entity_poly.pdbx_strand_id
1 'polypeptide(L)'
;GFAAGLGALWWRHRLRSRLFRVPPSPSDKARDPAWAAISLAQLRDLQAAVAQHFGPRWREVNMHDVVEAVVRPLCELHEKCYAHIVNGDQLLHVTVFVSHSWHENFEEFCRAVFDAFRFWTVRPNIWICATALFQTTDPEKIALQVGTGDDPRKAPFSIALREAEKLLVVRNGNVDLYSRIWCCWELFCAHELGLIERPGALMVVGPSPAEDSAAAVDIVCANASNAEDRRAILKCIAASPVDIAEINRTLTTVKYFDPESTSETSESSESSEGEARTLTRHGAEIW
;
A
#
# COMPACT_ATOMS: atom_id res chain seq x y z
N GLY A 1 -3.11 -19.06 -23.67
CA GLY A 1 -1.75 -18.54 -23.51
C GLY A 1 -1.48 -17.25 -24.28
N PHE A 2 -2.34 -16.22 -24.18
CA PHE A 2 -2.15 -14.92 -24.86
C PHE A 2 -1.98 -13.72 -23.89
N ALA A 3 -2.24 -13.90 -22.59
CA ALA A 3 -2.15 -12.81 -21.60
C ALA A 3 -0.71 -12.48 -21.13
N ALA A 4 0.23 -13.42 -21.25
CA ALA A 4 1.62 -13.23 -20.78
C ALA A 4 2.48 -12.29 -21.68
N GLY A 5 2.01 -11.97 -22.90
CA GLY A 5 2.80 -11.21 -23.88
C GLY A 5 2.76 -9.69 -23.72
N LEU A 6 1.66 -9.13 -23.19
CA LEU A 6 1.45 -7.68 -23.15
C LEU A 6 2.20 -7.00 -21.98
N GLY A 7 2.25 -7.64 -20.81
CA GLY A 7 2.99 -7.13 -19.65
C GLY A 7 4.51 -7.05 -19.89
N ALA A 8 5.07 -8.02 -20.60
CA ALA A 8 6.50 -8.06 -20.93
C ALA A 8 6.92 -6.98 -21.93
N LEU A 9 6.05 -6.61 -22.88
CA LEU A 9 6.31 -5.53 -23.85
C LEU A 9 6.27 -4.14 -23.19
N TRP A 10 5.33 -3.90 -22.28
CA TRP A 10 5.21 -2.63 -21.55
C TRP A 10 6.43 -2.36 -20.66
N TRP A 11 6.94 -3.41 -19.99
CA TRP A 11 8.11 -3.31 -19.11
C TRP A 11 9.42 -3.02 -19.87
N ARG A 12 9.62 -3.66 -21.04
CA ARG A 12 10.78 -3.38 -21.91
C ARG A 12 10.78 -1.95 -22.46
N HIS A 13 9.59 -1.39 -22.71
CA HIS A 13 9.46 0.01 -23.14
C HIS A 13 9.79 0.99 -21.99
N ARG A 14 9.43 0.65 -20.75
CA ARG A 14 9.64 1.48 -19.55
C ARG A 14 11.10 1.57 -19.10
N LEU A 15 11.86 0.47 -19.20
CA LEU A 15 13.31 0.48 -18.96
C LEU A 15 14.05 1.33 -20.00
N ARG A 16 13.65 1.24 -21.27
CA ARG A 16 14.27 2.03 -22.35
C ARG A 16 13.99 3.52 -22.25
N SER A 17 12.84 3.94 -21.73
CA SER A 17 12.48 5.36 -21.61
C SER A 17 13.15 6.07 -20.41
N ARG A 18 13.54 5.33 -19.35
CA ARG A 18 14.26 5.92 -18.20
C ARG A 18 15.74 6.25 -18.50
N LEU A 19 16.39 5.53 -19.42
CA LEU A 19 17.81 5.69 -19.71
C LEU A 19 18.17 6.98 -20.47
N PHE A 20 17.20 7.72 -21.01
CA PHE A 20 17.42 8.91 -21.83
C PHE A 20 16.62 10.16 -21.38
N ARG A 21 16.06 10.15 -20.17
CA ARG A 21 15.36 11.34 -19.65
C ARG A 21 16.34 12.33 -19.04
N VAL A 22 16.26 13.59 -19.46
CA VAL A 22 16.87 14.71 -18.75
C VAL A 22 16.33 14.71 -17.32
N PRO A 23 17.19 14.84 -16.29
CA PRO A 23 16.73 14.92 -14.91
C PRO A 23 15.71 16.05 -14.74
N PRO A 24 14.59 15.83 -14.04
CA PRO A 24 13.60 16.88 -13.83
C PRO A 24 14.19 18.03 -13.03
N SER A 25 13.81 19.26 -13.39
CA SER A 25 14.22 20.45 -12.63
C SER A 25 13.61 20.43 -11.23
N PRO A 26 14.15 21.19 -10.25
CA PRO A 26 13.54 21.29 -8.91
C PRO A 26 12.06 21.70 -8.95
N SER A 27 11.68 22.62 -9.85
CA SER A 27 10.28 23.03 -10.01
C SER A 27 9.39 21.94 -10.59
N ASP A 28 9.92 21.09 -11.46
CA ASP A 28 9.16 19.96 -12.01
C ASP A 28 8.91 18.91 -10.93
N LYS A 29 9.93 18.60 -10.12
CA LYS A 29 9.80 17.68 -8.98
C LYS A 29 8.73 18.16 -7.99
N ALA A 30 8.73 19.44 -7.64
CA ALA A 30 7.77 20.00 -6.69
C ALA A 30 6.30 19.91 -7.16
N ARG A 31 6.05 19.73 -8.47
CA ARG A 31 4.70 19.60 -9.04
C ARG A 31 4.32 18.15 -9.38
N ASP A 32 5.29 17.24 -9.37
CA ASP A 32 5.08 15.83 -9.71
C ASP A 32 4.73 15.03 -8.44
N PRO A 33 3.53 14.44 -8.35
CA PRO A 33 3.11 13.63 -7.21
C PRO A 33 4.08 12.51 -6.84
N ALA A 34 4.86 11.99 -7.80
CA ALA A 34 5.84 10.95 -7.55
C ALA A 34 7.00 11.42 -6.65
N TRP A 35 7.24 12.73 -6.51
CA TRP A 35 8.30 13.32 -5.68
C TRP A 35 7.83 13.77 -4.28
N ALA A 36 6.59 13.42 -3.91
CA ALA A 36 6.00 13.69 -2.60
C ALA A 36 6.11 12.48 -1.63
N ALA A 37 7.19 11.70 -1.71
CA ALA A 37 7.44 10.60 -0.78
C ALA A 37 8.18 11.07 0.48
N ILE A 38 8.12 10.27 1.54
CA ILE A 38 8.92 10.43 2.76
C ILE A 38 9.80 9.19 2.98
N SER A 39 10.86 9.34 3.76
CA SER A 39 11.66 8.23 4.26
C SER A 39 11.00 7.54 5.47
N LEU A 40 11.42 6.32 5.77
CA LEU A 40 11.00 5.64 7.01
C LEU A 40 11.45 6.37 8.28
N ALA A 41 12.55 7.12 8.24
CA ALA A 41 12.98 7.96 9.35
C ALA A 41 11.98 9.10 9.60
N GLN A 42 11.57 9.80 8.55
CA GLN A 42 10.56 10.86 8.64
C GLN A 42 9.19 10.34 9.11
N LEU A 43 8.79 9.11 8.74
CA LEU A 43 7.58 8.50 9.29
C LEU A 43 7.72 8.25 10.81
N ARG A 44 8.90 7.85 11.28
CA ARG A 44 9.19 7.69 12.72
C ARG A 44 9.17 9.04 13.45
N ASP A 45 9.69 10.08 12.82
CA ASP A 45 9.65 11.43 13.39
C ASP A 45 8.20 11.94 13.50
N LEU A 46 7.36 11.68 12.48
CA LEU A 46 5.93 11.94 12.55
C LEU A 46 5.26 11.15 13.69
N GLN A 47 5.60 9.87 13.85
CA GLN A 47 5.10 9.05 14.96
C GLN A 47 5.48 9.64 16.32
N ALA A 48 6.73 10.08 16.49
CA ALA A 48 7.19 10.72 17.72
C ALA A 48 6.46 12.05 17.99
N ALA A 49 6.24 12.87 16.94
CA ALA A 49 5.49 14.12 17.06
C ALA A 49 4.02 13.87 17.47
N VAL A 50 3.36 12.86 16.90
CA VAL A 50 2.01 12.44 17.28
C VAL A 50 1.99 11.95 18.73
N ALA A 51 2.94 11.10 19.13
CA ALA A 51 3.05 10.62 20.50
C ALA A 51 3.24 11.75 21.52
N GLN A 52 4.06 12.74 21.17
CA GLN A 52 4.26 13.94 21.99
C GLN A 52 2.98 14.79 22.07
N HIS A 53 2.28 14.99 20.95
CA HIS A 53 1.08 15.83 20.89
C HIS A 53 -0.10 15.24 21.68
N PHE A 54 -0.39 13.95 21.49
CA PHE A 54 -1.55 13.30 22.10
C PHE A 54 -1.26 12.70 23.48
N GLY A 55 0.00 12.66 23.91
CA GLY A 55 0.40 12.03 25.16
C GLY A 55 -0.07 10.57 25.21
N PRO A 56 -0.56 10.05 26.34
CA PRO A 56 -0.98 8.65 26.47
C PRO A 56 -2.01 8.17 25.42
N ARG A 57 -2.84 9.08 24.89
CA ARG A 57 -3.91 8.76 23.93
C ARG A 57 -3.41 8.48 22.51
N TRP A 58 -2.12 8.71 22.22
CA TRP A 58 -1.58 8.56 20.86
C TRP A 58 -1.75 7.15 20.28
N ARG A 59 -1.93 6.14 21.12
CA ARG A 59 -2.19 4.75 20.70
C ARG A 59 -3.62 4.50 20.25
N GLU A 60 -4.52 5.45 20.47
CA GLU A 60 -5.95 5.32 20.17
C GLU A 60 -6.34 6.12 18.92
N VAL A 61 -5.46 7.00 18.45
CA VAL A 61 -5.77 7.91 17.35
C VAL A 61 -5.65 7.21 15.99
N ASN A 62 -6.47 7.65 15.05
CA ASN A 62 -6.43 7.21 13.66
C ASN A 62 -5.69 8.23 12.77
N MET A 63 -5.58 7.94 11.48
CA MET A 63 -4.90 8.84 10.54
C MET A 63 -5.63 10.19 10.38
N HIS A 64 -6.96 10.25 10.52
CA HIS A 64 -7.69 11.53 10.52
C HIS A 64 -7.21 12.43 11.65
N ASP A 65 -7.13 11.91 12.87
CA ASP A 65 -6.67 12.65 14.04
C ASP A 65 -5.23 13.17 13.85
N VAL A 66 -4.35 12.34 13.31
CA VAL A 66 -2.96 12.70 13.00
C VAL A 66 -2.88 13.82 11.97
N VAL A 67 -3.66 13.69 10.88
CA VAL A 67 -3.72 14.72 9.86
C VAL A 67 -4.25 16.02 10.43
N GLU A 68 -5.30 15.94 11.24
CA GLU A 68 -5.95 17.10 11.85
C GLU A 68 -5.02 17.88 12.78
N ALA A 69 -4.33 17.16 13.67
CA ALA A 69 -3.56 17.76 14.76
C ALA A 69 -2.13 18.13 14.39
N VAL A 70 -1.51 17.42 13.44
CA VAL A 70 -0.07 17.56 13.14
C VAL A 70 0.19 17.92 11.68
N VAL A 71 -0.34 17.13 10.73
CA VAL A 71 0.05 17.25 9.32
C VAL A 71 -0.55 18.50 8.67
N ARG A 72 -1.86 18.72 8.83
CA ARG A 72 -2.60 19.83 8.21
C ARG A 72 -2.11 21.20 8.70
N PRO A 73 -1.91 21.46 10.01
CA PRO A 73 -1.37 22.74 10.48
C PRO A 73 -0.04 23.09 9.83
N LEU A 74 0.85 22.10 9.66
CA LEU A 74 2.13 22.31 8.98
C LEU A 74 1.94 22.56 7.48
N CYS A 75 1.05 21.82 6.83
CA CYS A 75 0.74 22.05 5.43
C CYS A 75 0.26 23.48 5.20
N GLU A 76 -0.73 23.94 5.97
CA GLU A 76 -1.29 25.28 5.84
C GLU A 76 -0.26 26.37 6.18
N LEU A 77 0.59 26.18 7.19
CA LEU A 77 1.65 27.12 7.55
C LEU A 77 2.70 27.31 6.43
N HIS A 78 3.05 26.23 5.74
CA HIS A 78 4.11 26.22 4.73
C HIS A 78 3.61 26.25 3.28
N GLU A 79 2.30 26.20 3.07
CA GLU A 79 1.63 26.07 1.77
C GLU A 79 2.19 24.92 0.90
N LYS A 80 2.53 23.79 1.53
CA LYS A 80 3.13 22.61 0.89
C LYS A 80 2.61 21.33 1.52
N CYS A 81 2.64 20.21 0.81
CA CYS A 81 2.37 18.92 1.46
C CYS A 81 3.47 18.57 2.47
N TYR A 82 3.12 17.77 3.47
CA TYR A 82 4.04 17.42 4.55
C TYR A 82 5.35 16.81 4.06
N ALA A 83 5.29 15.94 3.05
CA ALA A 83 6.47 15.36 2.43
C ALA A 83 7.44 16.43 1.90
N HIS A 84 6.93 17.46 1.21
CA HIS A 84 7.77 18.56 0.71
C HIS A 84 8.32 19.44 1.84
N ILE A 85 7.60 19.55 2.97
CA ILE A 85 8.09 20.28 4.15
C ILE A 85 9.30 19.56 4.75
N VAL A 86 9.17 18.26 5.04
CA VAL A 86 10.24 17.50 5.71
C VAL A 86 11.42 17.15 4.81
N ASN A 87 11.24 17.18 3.49
CA ASN A 87 12.31 16.95 2.52
C ASN A 87 13.13 18.21 2.20
N GLY A 88 12.57 19.40 2.41
CA GLY A 88 13.18 20.66 2.00
C GLY A 88 13.53 20.65 0.50
N ASP A 89 14.79 20.94 0.18
CA ASP A 89 15.27 20.97 -1.22
C ASP A 89 15.57 19.57 -1.80
N GLN A 90 15.58 18.52 -0.97
CA GLN A 90 15.90 17.15 -1.36
C GLN A 90 14.63 16.30 -1.48
N LEU A 91 13.75 16.66 -2.40
CA LEU A 91 12.52 15.92 -2.66
C LEU A 91 12.80 14.44 -2.98
N LEU A 92 12.00 13.55 -2.39
CA LEU A 92 12.17 12.11 -2.49
C LEU A 92 11.19 11.54 -3.52
N HIS A 93 11.74 10.84 -4.50
CA HIS A 93 10.94 10.07 -5.45
C HIS A 93 10.42 8.78 -4.80
N VAL A 94 9.16 8.44 -5.07
CA VAL A 94 8.50 7.23 -4.58
C VAL A 94 9.25 5.96 -5.02
N THR A 95 9.49 5.09 -4.06
CA THR A 95 9.94 3.70 -4.32
C THR A 95 8.79 2.75 -4.05
N VAL A 96 8.08 2.93 -2.93
CA VAL A 96 6.93 2.13 -2.54
C VAL A 96 5.71 3.02 -2.37
N PHE A 97 4.63 2.70 -3.09
CA PHE A 97 3.34 3.32 -2.87
C PHE A 97 2.60 2.59 -1.74
N VAL A 98 2.04 3.32 -0.77
CA VAL A 98 1.35 2.75 0.38
C VAL A 98 -0.16 2.96 0.23
N SER A 99 -0.90 1.86 0.04
CA SER A 99 -2.37 1.83 0.09
C SER A 99 -2.83 1.51 1.51
N HIS A 100 -3.63 2.39 2.09
CA HIS A 100 -4.00 2.34 3.51
C HIS A 100 -5.34 3.04 3.79
N SER A 101 -5.90 2.83 4.98
CA SER A 101 -7.18 3.44 5.37
C SER A 101 -6.96 4.64 6.29
N TRP A 102 -7.77 5.69 6.15
CA TRP A 102 -7.68 6.82 7.08
C TRP A 102 -8.31 6.54 8.46
N HIS A 103 -9.16 5.52 8.56
CA HIS A 103 -9.78 5.09 9.82
C HIS A 103 -8.96 4.01 10.54
N GLU A 104 -7.78 3.67 10.03
CA GLU A 104 -6.89 2.72 10.71
C GLU A 104 -6.23 3.36 11.93
N ASN A 105 -5.87 2.53 12.90
CA ASN A 105 -5.07 2.97 14.03
C ASN A 105 -3.65 3.37 13.58
N PHE A 106 -3.19 4.55 14.00
CA PHE A 106 -1.92 5.08 13.50
C PHE A 106 -0.68 4.34 14.05
N GLU A 107 -0.70 3.90 15.31
CA GLU A 107 0.40 3.10 15.87
C GLU A 107 0.53 1.76 15.13
N GLU A 108 -0.61 1.10 14.90
CA GLU A 108 -0.68 -0.14 14.15
C GLU A 108 -0.15 0.02 12.72
N PHE A 109 -0.57 1.08 12.02
CA PHE A 109 -0.08 1.43 10.69
C PHE A 109 1.45 1.60 10.68
N CYS A 110 1.98 2.44 11.57
CA CYS A 110 3.42 2.68 11.66
C CYS A 110 4.19 1.38 11.92
N ARG A 111 3.73 0.56 12.87
CA ARG A 111 4.35 -0.74 13.18
C ARG A 111 4.37 -1.65 11.94
N ALA A 112 3.24 -1.82 11.27
CA ALA A 112 3.13 -2.66 10.09
C ALA A 112 4.08 -2.20 8.96
N VAL A 113 4.18 -0.88 8.72
CA VAL A 113 5.10 -0.31 7.74
C VAL A 113 6.56 -0.53 8.15
N PHE A 114 6.92 -0.32 9.41
CA PHE A 114 8.30 -0.54 9.87
C PHE A 114 8.71 -2.01 9.79
N ASP A 115 7.81 -2.92 10.17
CA ASP A 115 8.04 -4.36 10.09
C ASP A 115 8.21 -4.83 8.64
N ALA A 116 7.41 -4.30 7.71
CA ALA A 116 7.49 -4.61 6.27
C ALA A 116 8.90 -4.45 5.69
N PHE A 117 9.65 -3.47 6.21
CA PHE A 117 10.97 -3.12 5.71
C PHE A 117 12.08 -3.47 6.68
N ARG A 118 11.82 -4.07 7.85
CA ARG A 118 12.80 -4.21 8.95
C ARG A 118 14.15 -4.80 8.52
N PHE A 119 14.12 -5.75 7.57
CA PHE A 119 15.30 -6.44 7.04
C PHE A 119 15.93 -5.81 5.78
N TRP A 120 15.36 -4.72 5.26
CA TRP A 120 15.91 -4.05 4.08
C TRP A 120 17.14 -3.23 4.47
N THR A 121 18.26 -3.50 3.79
CA THR A 121 19.51 -2.76 3.97
C THR A 121 19.38 -1.31 3.50
N VAL A 122 18.74 -1.11 2.34
CA VAL A 122 18.42 0.23 1.81
C VAL A 122 16.95 0.51 2.08
N ARG A 123 16.67 1.55 2.85
CA ARG A 123 15.31 1.93 3.22
C ARG A 123 14.64 2.63 2.03
N PRO A 124 13.42 2.23 1.64
CA PRO A 124 12.73 2.86 0.52
C PRO A 124 12.19 4.24 0.91
N ASN A 125 11.93 5.06 -0.10
CA ASN A 125 11.04 6.19 0.02
C ASN A 125 9.61 5.72 -0.17
N ILE A 126 8.74 6.08 0.75
CA ILE A 126 7.35 5.63 0.79
C ILE A 126 6.41 6.80 0.50
N TRP A 127 5.45 6.57 -0.38
CA TRP A 127 4.41 7.54 -0.69
C TRP A 127 3.15 7.16 0.07
N ILE A 128 2.72 8.03 0.98
CA ILE A 128 1.52 7.86 1.82
C ILE A 128 0.62 9.05 1.56
N CYS A 129 -0.64 8.82 1.21
CA CYS A 129 -1.52 9.92 0.79
C CYS A 129 -1.69 10.99 1.87
N ALA A 130 -1.71 10.61 3.16
CA ALA A 130 -1.81 11.55 4.28
C ALA A 130 -0.66 12.56 4.31
N THR A 131 0.56 12.18 3.92
CA THR A 131 1.75 13.06 3.94
C THR A 131 2.10 13.64 2.57
N ALA A 132 1.73 12.96 1.49
CA ALA A 132 2.08 13.33 0.13
C ALA A 132 1.15 14.39 -0.47
N LEU A 133 -0.10 14.41 -0.01
CA LEU A 133 -1.10 15.39 -0.44
C LEU A 133 -1.02 16.66 0.42
N PHE A 134 -1.28 17.81 -0.19
CA PHE A 134 -1.54 19.04 0.55
C PHE A 134 -2.81 18.88 1.38
N GLN A 135 -2.66 18.93 2.70
CA GLN A 135 -3.77 18.83 3.66
C GLN A 135 -4.21 20.23 4.04
N THR A 136 -5.49 20.54 3.88
CA THR A 136 -6.05 21.86 4.21
C THR A 136 -7.53 21.74 4.55
N THR A 137 -8.07 22.75 5.22
CA THR A 137 -9.52 22.93 5.42
C THR A 137 -10.22 23.55 4.21
N ASP A 138 -9.46 24.05 3.23
CA ASP A 138 -9.99 24.65 2.00
C ASP A 138 -10.44 23.57 0.99
N PRO A 139 -11.77 23.39 0.78
CA PRO A 139 -12.29 22.37 -0.12
C PRO A 139 -11.93 22.63 -1.58
N GLU A 140 -11.70 23.88 -2.00
CA GLU A 140 -11.33 24.20 -3.38
C GLU A 140 -9.90 23.73 -3.67
N LYS A 141 -8.98 23.91 -2.72
CA LYS A 141 -7.60 23.40 -2.85
C LYS A 141 -7.55 21.87 -2.83
N ILE A 142 -8.37 21.22 -2.00
CA ILE A 142 -8.52 19.76 -2.03
C ILE A 142 -9.05 19.30 -3.39
N ALA A 143 -10.13 19.93 -3.89
CA ALA A 143 -10.72 19.60 -5.17
C ALA A 143 -9.78 19.88 -6.34
N LEU A 144 -8.93 20.91 -6.29
CA LEU A 144 -7.94 21.16 -7.33
C LEU A 144 -6.85 20.08 -7.37
N GLN A 145 -6.47 19.56 -6.21
CA GLN A 145 -5.40 18.57 -6.09
C GLN A 145 -5.89 17.15 -6.38
N VAL A 146 -7.01 16.75 -5.77
CA VAL A 146 -7.56 15.40 -5.83
C VAL A 146 -8.61 15.28 -6.91
N GLY A 147 -9.33 16.37 -7.20
CA GLY A 147 -10.41 16.39 -8.17
C GLY A 147 -9.91 15.90 -9.51
N THR A 148 -10.33 14.69 -9.81
CA THR A 148 -9.92 13.92 -10.97
C THR A 148 -10.40 14.53 -12.29
N GLY A 149 -11.18 15.62 -12.22
CA GLY A 149 -12.20 15.88 -13.22
C GLY A 149 -12.98 14.58 -13.47
N ASP A 150 -13.11 14.20 -14.73
CA ASP A 150 -13.71 12.92 -15.14
C ASP A 150 -12.73 11.73 -15.21
N ASP A 151 -11.42 11.90 -14.94
CA ASP A 151 -10.41 10.85 -15.13
C ASP A 151 -9.50 10.62 -13.90
N PRO A 152 -9.79 9.57 -13.09
CA PRO A 152 -9.00 9.25 -11.90
C PRO A 152 -7.55 8.85 -12.19
N ARG A 153 -7.17 8.55 -13.45
CA ARG A 153 -5.77 8.27 -13.82
C ARG A 153 -4.85 9.49 -13.73
N LYS A 154 -5.43 10.70 -13.67
CA LYS A 154 -4.72 11.97 -13.49
C LYS A 154 -4.57 12.37 -12.02
N ALA A 155 -5.24 11.65 -11.12
CA ALA A 155 -5.14 11.92 -9.70
C ALA A 155 -3.69 11.70 -9.21
N PRO A 156 -3.25 12.43 -8.16
CA PRO A 156 -1.91 12.25 -7.59
C PRO A 156 -1.59 10.81 -7.21
N PHE A 157 -2.58 10.06 -6.69
CA PHE A 157 -2.46 8.64 -6.33
C PHE A 157 -2.03 7.80 -7.54
N SER A 158 -2.73 7.96 -8.66
CA SER A 158 -2.49 7.21 -9.90
C SER A 158 -1.13 7.53 -10.52
N ILE A 159 -0.70 8.79 -10.41
CA ILE A 159 0.61 9.23 -10.91
C ILE A 159 1.74 8.64 -10.05
N ALA A 160 1.63 8.76 -8.73
CA ALA A 160 2.63 8.21 -7.80
C ALA A 160 2.71 6.69 -7.88
N LEU A 161 1.57 5.98 -7.91
CA LEU A 161 1.53 4.53 -8.05
C LEU A 161 2.16 4.05 -9.36
N ARG A 162 1.93 4.79 -10.46
CA ARG A 162 2.59 4.48 -11.73
C ARG A 162 4.09 4.49 -11.56
N GLU A 163 4.66 5.53 -10.94
CA GLU A 163 6.12 5.68 -10.80
C GLU A 163 6.76 4.80 -9.71
N ALA A 164 5.95 4.22 -8.82
CA ALA A 164 6.41 3.32 -7.78
C ALA A 164 6.94 1.98 -8.33
N GLU A 165 7.89 1.40 -7.59
CA GLU A 165 8.43 0.08 -7.88
C GLU A 165 7.65 -1.03 -7.16
N LYS A 166 7.01 -0.71 -6.04
CA LYS A 166 6.21 -1.65 -5.27
C LYS A 166 4.93 -1.00 -4.76
N LEU A 167 3.93 -1.83 -4.51
CA LEU A 167 2.72 -1.51 -3.76
C LEU A 167 2.80 -2.21 -2.40
N LEU A 168 2.69 -1.44 -1.32
CA LEU A 168 2.46 -1.93 0.02
C LEU A 168 1.00 -1.70 0.41
N VAL A 169 0.26 -2.78 0.64
CA VAL A 169 -1.09 -2.74 1.19
C VAL A 169 -1.00 -2.90 2.71
N VAL A 170 -1.46 -1.91 3.46
CA VAL A 170 -1.49 -1.93 4.92
C VAL A 170 -2.92 -2.18 5.39
N ARG A 171 -3.17 -3.39 5.88
CA ARG A 171 -4.44 -3.79 6.49
C ARG A 171 -4.46 -3.38 7.97
N ASN A 172 -5.63 -3.36 8.57
CA ASN A 172 -5.83 -3.01 9.97
C ASN A 172 -7.07 -3.72 10.54
N GLY A 173 -7.19 -3.76 11.86
CA GLY A 173 -8.33 -4.38 12.55
C GLY A 173 -9.60 -3.53 12.61
N ASN A 174 -9.53 -2.25 12.25
CA ASN A 174 -10.63 -1.29 12.47
C ASN A 174 -11.62 -1.22 11.31
N VAL A 175 -11.15 -1.35 10.07
CA VAL A 175 -11.97 -1.16 8.87
C VAL A 175 -11.46 -2.00 7.70
N ASP A 176 -12.41 -2.53 6.92
CA ASP A 176 -12.09 -3.14 5.63
C ASP A 176 -11.57 -2.07 4.67
N LEU A 177 -10.30 -2.19 4.27
CA LEU A 177 -9.66 -1.28 3.32
C LEU A 177 -10.46 -1.14 2.03
N TYR A 178 -11.05 -2.23 1.53
CA TYR A 178 -11.77 -2.26 0.26
C TYR A 178 -13.23 -1.81 0.36
N SER A 179 -13.67 -1.38 1.55
CA SER A 179 -14.87 -0.56 1.66
C SER A 179 -14.68 0.84 1.06
N ARG A 180 -13.44 1.24 0.77
CA ARG A 180 -13.08 2.54 0.19
C ARG A 180 -12.70 2.40 -1.28
N ILE A 181 -13.44 3.08 -2.16
CA ILE A 181 -13.29 2.96 -3.62
C ILE A 181 -11.90 3.41 -4.11
N TRP A 182 -11.25 4.35 -3.42
CA TRP A 182 -9.89 4.78 -3.73
C TRP A 182 -8.86 3.67 -3.51
N CYS A 183 -8.99 2.88 -2.44
CA CYS A 183 -8.11 1.72 -2.21
C CYS A 183 -8.36 0.61 -3.24
N CYS A 184 -9.61 0.41 -3.65
CA CYS A 184 -9.93 -0.49 -4.75
C CYS A 184 -9.34 -0.01 -6.09
N TRP A 185 -9.40 1.29 -6.35
CA TRP A 185 -8.81 1.93 -7.54
C TRP A 185 -7.29 1.77 -7.58
N GLU A 186 -6.61 1.94 -6.45
CA GLU A 186 -5.16 1.73 -6.34
C GLU A 186 -4.78 0.29 -6.69
N LEU A 187 -5.50 -0.72 -6.19
CA LEU A 187 -5.21 -2.10 -6.55
C LEU A 187 -5.55 -2.43 -8.00
N PHE A 188 -6.64 -1.86 -8.54
CA PHE A 188 -6.97 -1.96 -9.96
C PHE A 188 -5.85 -1.38 -10.84
N CYS A 189 -5.36 -0.18 -10.52
CA CYS A 189 -4.22 0.42 -11.22
C CYS A 189 -2.96 -0.46 -11.07
N ALA A 190 -2.71 -1.03 -9.90
CA ALA A 190 -1.58 -1.92 -9.67
C ALA A 190 -1.67 -3.19 -10.53
N HIS A 191 -2.87 -3.75 -10.71
CA HIS A 191 -3.11 -4.86 -11.62
C HIS A 191 -2.87 -4.46 -13.09
N GLU A 192 -3.40 -3.32 -13.56
CA GLU A 192 -3.13 -2.82 -14.92
C GLU A 192 -1.62 -2.57 -15.16
N LEU A 193 -0.88 -2.21 -14.12
CA LEU A 193 0.58 -2.00 -14.16
C LEU A 193 1.39 -3.29 -14.01
N GLY A 194 0.74 -4.43 -13.80
CA GLY A 194 1.39 -5.73 -13.58
C GLY A 194 2.14 -5.84 -12.24
N LEU A 195 1.81 -5.01 -11.25
CA LEU A 195 2.43 -5.03 -9.93
C LEU A 195 1.96 -6.21 -9.08
N ILE A 196 0.76 -6.71 -9.31
CA ILE A 196 0.16 -7.80 -8.54
C ILE A 196 0.84 -9.13 -8.88
N GLU A 197 1.08 -9.38 -10.16
CA GLU A 197 1.63 -10.62 -10.69
C GLU A 197 3.16 -10.66 -10.61
N ARG A 198 3.81 -9.49 -10.45
CA ARG A 198 5.26 -9.39 -10.40
C ARG A 198 5.80 -9.81 -9.03
N PRO A 199 6.63 -10.86 -8.93
CA PRO A 199 7.16 -11.35 -7.66
C PRO A 199 7.81 -10.25 -6.82
N GLY A 200 7.36 -10.12 -5.57
CA GLY A 200 7.85 -9.14 -4.60
C GLY A 200 7.50 -7.68 -4.91
N ALA A 201 6.67 -7.39 -5.91
CA ALA A 201 6.19 -6.02 -6.18
C ALA A 201 4.94 -5.67 -5.39
N LEU A 202 4.08 -6.64 -5.08
CA LEU A 202 3.02 -6.51 -4.09
C LEU A 202 3.52 -6.99 -2.73
N MET A 203 3.29 -6.19 -1.70
CA MET A 203 3.52 -6.51 -0.30
C MET A 203 2.22 -6.26 0.46
N VAL A 204 1.85 -7.17 1.36
CA VAL A 204 0.65 -7.04 2.20
C VAL A 204 1.08 -7.21 3.66
N VAL A 205 0.71 -6.26 4.51
CA VAL A 205 1.04 -6.26 5.94
C VAL A 205 -0.18 -5.85 6.78
N GLY A 206 -0.03 -5.95 8.09
CA GLY A 206 -1.13 -5.73 9.03
C GLY A 206 -2.04 -6.95 9.15
N PRO A 207 -2.94 -6.97 10.15
CA PRO A 207 -3.79 -8.12 10.41
C PRO A 207 -4.76 -8.36 9.25
N SER A 208 -5.05 -9.64 9.01
CA SER A 208 -6.16 -10.01 8.13
C SER A 208 -7.49 -9.67 8.82
N PRO A 209 -8.54 -9.28 8.06
CA PRO A 209 -9.90 -9.26 8.59
C PRO A 209 -10.26 -10.63 9.20
N ALA A 210 -11.07 -10.63 10.27
CA ALA A 210 -11.53 -11.86 10.90
C ALA A 210 -12.28 -12.75 9.88
N GLU A 211 -12.06 -14.07 9.97
CA GLU A 211 -12.58 -15.07 9.02
C GLU A 211 -14.13 -15.09 8.96
N ASP A 212 -14.80 -14.77 10.06
CA ASP A 212 -16.27 -14.71 10.14
C ASP A 212 -16.88 -13.62 9.23
N SER A 213 -16.05 -12.73 8.66
CA SER A 213 -16.45 -11.72 7.68
C SER A 213 -15.91 -12.01 6.26
N ALA A 214 -15.73 -13.28 5.87
CA ALA A 214 -15.21 -13.75 4.57
C ALA A 214 -16.03 -13.35 3.30
N ALA A 215 -16.69 -12.20 3.32
CA ALA A 215 -17.31 -11.60 2.16
C ALA A 215 -16.23 -11.24 1.13
N ALA A 216 -16.41 -11.80 -0.07
CA ALA A 216 -15.67 -11.37 -1.25
C ALA A 216 -15.82 -9.86 -1.45
N VAL A 217 -14.76 -9.23 -1.95
CA VAL A 217 -14.78 -7.80 -2.27
C VAL A 217 -15.68 -7.59 -3.49
N ASP A 218 -16.60 -6.65 -3.38
CA ASP A 218 -17.33 -6.08 -4.51
C ASP A 218 -17.02 -4.59 -4.63
N ILE A 219 -16.25 -4.24 -5.66
CA ILE A 219 -15.83 -2.86 -5.91
C ILE A 219 -17.00 -1.90 -6.14
N VAL A 220 -18.14 -2.40 -6.65
CA VAL A 220 -19.33 -1.55 -6.87
C VAL A 220 -19.94 -1.12 -5.54
N CYS A 221 -19.74 -1.90 -4.47
CA CYS A 221 -20.21 -1.57 -3.13
C CYS A 221 -19.27 -0.65 -2.35
N ALA A 222 -18.08 -0.34 -2.88
CA ALA A 222 -17.12 0.53 -2.21
C ALA A 222 -17.57 2.01 -2.25
N ASN A 223 -17.17 2.75 -1.22
CA ASN A 223 -17.62 4.12 -0.94
C ASN A 223 -16.49 5.15 -1.07
N ALA A 224 -16.85 6.41 -1.32
CA ALA A 224 -15.97 7.58 -1.22
C ALA A 224 -16.68 8.69 -0.44
N SER A 225 -15.90 9.53 0.24
CA SER A 225 -16.41 10.76 0.85
C SER A 225 -16.95 11.74 -0.20
N ASN A 226 -16.39 11.73 -1.41
CA ASN A 226 -16.92 12.45 -2.56
C ASN A 226 -17.61 11.47 -3.53
N ALA A 227 -18.92 11.65 -3.73
CA ALA A 227 -19.71 10.81 -4.63
C ALA A 227 -19.23 10.88 -6.09
N GLU A 228 -18.64 12.01 -6.50
CA GLU A 228 -18.09 12.20 -7.83
C GLU A 228 -16.87 11.29 -8.07
N ASP A 229 -15.96 11.17 -7.09
CA ASP A 229 -14.81 10.26 -7.19
C ASP A 229 -15.28 8.83 -7.43
N ARG A 230 -16.28 8.36 -6.67
CA ARG A 230 -16.85 7.02 -6.84
C ARG A 230 -17.43 6.84 -8.24
N ARG A 231 -18.17 7.83 -8.74
CA ARG A 231 -18.75 7.81 -10.09
C ARG A 231 -17.66 7.74 -11.16
N ALA A 232 -16.64 8.60 -11.08
CA ALA A 232 -15.55 8.69 -12.04
C ALA A 232 -14.72 7.38 -12.04
N ILE A 233 -14.40 6.84 -10.86
CA ILE A 233 -13.68 5.57 -10.71
C ILE A 233 -14.46 4.40 -11.30
N LEU A 234 -15.73 4.22 -10.93
CA LEU A 234 -16.52 3.11 -11.46
C LEU A 234 -16.72 3.21 -12.98
N LYS A 235 -16.93 4.43 -13.51
CA LYS A 235 -16.97 4.67 -14.96
C LYS A 235 -15.65 4.30 -15.65
N CYS A 236 -14.53 4.64 -15.02
CA CYS A 236 -13.19 4.37 -15.54
C CYS A 236 -12.88 2.86 -15.58
N ILE A 237 -13.26 2.14 -14.52
CA ILE A 237 -13.11 0.69 -14.42
C ILE A 237 -14.03 -0.02 -15.42
N ALA A 238 -15.30 0.40 -15.53
CA ALA A 238 -16.23 -0.17 -16.50
C ALA A 238 -15.80 0.02 -17.96
N ALA A 239 -14.95 1.02 -18.23
CA ALA A 239 -14.35 1.26 -19.55
C ALA A 239 -13.01 0.52 -19.76
N SER A 240 -12.47 -0.15 -18.73
CA SER A 240 -11.26 -0.97 -18.85
C SER A 240 -11.57 -2.30 -19.55
N PRO A 241 -10.62 -2.89 -20.30
CA PRO A 241 -10.78 -4.24 -20.84
C PRO A 241 -10.76 -5.35 -19.76
N VAL A 242 -10.40 -5.03 -18.52
CA VAL A 242 -10.37 -6.01 -17.42
C VAL A 242 -11.78 -6.21 -16.87
N ASP A 243 -12.19 -7.48 -16.73
CA ASP A 243 -13.51 -7.84 -16.18
C ASP A 243 -13.62 -7.44 -14.70
N ILE A 244 -14.72 -6.79 -14.31
CA ILE A 244 -15.02 -6.45 -12.91
C ILE A 244 -14.96 -7.68 -12.01
N ALA A 245 -15.40 -8.85 -12.50
CA ALA A 245 -15.32 -10.08 -11.70
C ALA A 245 -13.86 -10.50 -11.45
N GLU A 246 -12.94 -10.23 -12.38
CA GLU A 246 -11.51 -10.47 -12.20
C GLU A 246 -10.89 -9.49 -11.19
N ILE A 247 -11.28 -8.22 -11.26
CA ILE A 247 -10.87 -7.19 -10.30
C ILE A 247 -11.33 -7.57 -8.88
N ASN A 248 -12.60 -7.96 -8.72
CA ASN A 248 -13.16 -8.41 -7.44
C ASN A 248 -12.42 -9.64 -6.89
N ARG A 249 -12.08 -10.62 -7.73
CA ARG A 249 -11.25 -11.78 -7.33
C ARG A 249 -9.86 -11.36 -6.86
N THR A 250 -9.23 -10.44 -7.58
CA THR A 250 -7.90 -9.92 -7.24
C THR A 250 -7.92 -9.19 -5.90
N LEU A 251 -8.86 -8.26 -5.71
CA LEU A 251 -9.08 -7.56 -4.44
C LEU A 251 -9.31 -8.52 -3.28
N THR A 252 -10.16 -9.53 -3.48
CA THR A 252 -10.43 -10.56 -2.46
C THR A 252 -9.18 -11.35 -2.11
N THR A 253 -8.38 -11.73 -3.10
CA THR A 253 -7.11 -12.46 -2.89
C THR A 253 -6.14 -11.62 -2.06
N VAL A 254 -6.00 -10.33 -2.36
CA VAL A 254 -5.11 -9.43 -1.61
C VAL A 254 -5.66 -9.14 -0.21
N LYS A 255 -6.98 -9.05 -0.03
CA LYS A 255 -7.64 -8.88 1.28
C LYS A 255 -7.24 -9.96 2.27
N TYR A 256 -7.35 -11.21 1.84
CA TYR A 256 -7.10 -12.39 2.67
C TYR A 256 -5.71 -12.99 2.46
N PHE A 257 -4.79 -12.24 1.84
CA PHE A 257 -3.42 -12.71 1.66
C PHE A 257 -2.77 -12.92 3.02
N ASP A 258 -2.41 -14.17 3.33
CA ASP A 258 -1.68 -14.51 4.53
C ASP A 258 -0.38 -15.24 4.14
N PRO A 259 0.79 -14.61 4.33
CA PRO A 259 2.06 -15.25 4.03
C PRO A 259 2.33 -16.49 4.91
N GLU A 260 1.77 -16.57 6.12
CA GLU A 260 2.04 -17.68 7.06
C GLU A 260 1.32 -18.98 6.63
N SER A 261 0.12 -18.85 6.03
CA SER A 261 -0.68 -19.98 5.52
C SER A 261 -0.02 -20.82 4.41
N THR A 262 1.00 -20.28 3.72
CA THR A 262 1.70 -21.00 2.64
C THR A 262 2.81 -21.94 3.10
N SER A 263 3.06 -22.04 4.41
CA SER A 263 4.15 -22.84 4.98
C SER A 263 3.80 -24.31 5.32
N GLU A 264 2.51 -24.71 5.31
CA GLU A 264 2.10 -26.02 5.84
C GLU A 264 1.98 -27.18 4.81
N THR A 265 2.25 -26.98 3.52
CA THR A 265 1.99 -28.03 2.49
C THR A 265 3.22 -28.79 1.96
N SER A 266 4.41 -28.69 2.59
CA SER A 266 5.62 -29.34 2.04
C SER A 266 6.28 -30.45 2.88
N GLU A 267 5.71 -30.86 4.02
CA GLU A 267 6.28 -31.96 4.82
C GLU A 267 5.22 -33.01 5.20
N SER A 268 4.81 -33.86 4.26
CA SER A 268 4.22 -35.17 4.61
C SER A 268 4.20 -36.14 3.43
N SER A 269 5.38 -36.49 2.90
CA SER A 269 5.50 -37.73 2.14
C SER A 269 6.94 -38.23 2.15
N GLU A 270 7.41 -38.73 3.28
CA GLU A 270 8.48 -39.73 3.28
C GLU A 270 8.55 -40.49 4.61
N SER A 271 8.65 -41.81 4.48
CA SER A 271 9.01 -42.83 5.49
C SER A 271 7.90 -43.41 6.40
N SER A 272 7.40 -44.60 6.03
CA SER A 272 7.37 -45.76 6.94
C SER A 272 6.91 -47.04 6.21
N GLU A 273 7.86 -47.72 5.56
CA GLU A 273 7.80 -49.18 5.42
C GLU A 273 9.13 -49.75 5.91
N GLY A 274 9.08 -50.54 6.97
CA GLY A 274 10.25 -51.13 7.62
C GLY A 274 9.92 -51.80 8.94
N GLU A 275 9.04 -52.80 8.90
CA GLU A 275 8.64 -53.57 10.07
C GLU A 275 9.57 -54.79 10.29
N ALA A 276 9.98 -54.94 11.55
CA ALA A 276 10.31 -56.16 12.30
C ALA A 276 11.51 -57.04 11.89
N ARG A 277 12.59 -56.94 12.70
CA ARG A 277 13.26 -58.14 13.25
C ARG A 277 13.62 -57.95 14.73
N THR A 278 12.83 -58.62 15.56
CA THR A 278 13.03 -58.85 16.99
C THR A 278 14.19 -59.83 17.20
N LEU A 279 15.15 -59.48 18.06
CA LEU A 279 16.00 -60.44 18.77
C LEU A 279 16.53 -59.79 20.05
N THR A 280 15.84 -60.06 21.15
CA THR A 280 16.27 -59.76 22.52
C THR A 280 17.31 -60.80 22.97
N ARG A 281 18.43 -60.32 23.51
CA ARG A 281 19.26 -61.10 24.45
C ARG A 281 19.92 -60.18 25.48
N HIS A 282 19.45 -60.36 26.72
CA HIS A 282 20.20 -60.39 27.98
C HIS A 282 21.09 -59.20 28.37
N GLY A 283 20.70 -58.53 29.46
CA GLY A 283 21.40 -58.74 30.73
C GLY A 283 22.17 -57.53 31.29
N ALA A 284 21.77 -57.14 32.52
CA ALA A 284 22.54 -56.37 33.52
C ALA A 284 22.84 -54.91 33.10
N GLU A 285 22.87 -53.88 33.94
CA GLU A 285 23.12 -53.72 35.38
C GLU A 285 22.97 -52.18 35.59
N ILE A 286 22.26 -51.65 36.60
CA ILE A 286 22.81 -50.99 37.81
C ILE A 286 21.78 -49.91 38.23
N TRP A 287 21.27 -50.07 39.46
CA TRP A 287 20.42 -49.21 40.32
C TRP A 287 19.20 -48.47 39.74
#